data_AF-A0AA95MFH1-F1
#
_entry.id   AF-A0AA95MFH1-F1
#
_cell.length_a   1.000
_cell.length_b   1.000
_cell.length_c   1.000
_cell.angle_alpha   90.00
_cell.angle_beta   90.00
_cell.angle_gamma   90.00
#
_symmetry.space_group_name_H-M   'P 1'
#
loop_
_entity.id
_entity.type
_entity.pdbx_description
1 polymer ?
#
loop_
_entity_poly.entity_id
_entity_poly.type
_entity_poly.pdbx_seq_one_letter_code
_entity_poly.pdbx_strand_id
1 'polypeptide(L)'
;MNVKMKFSMFMVLFTLFLFLFPSIFSAHAYIKKSTPLENETVEKSPNEVMIQFDESIQLAFNSIKVFDSEGNRVDKKNGKVDPKQPSILKSGLKENLPDGKYRIKWKVVSSDGHPVEGVIPFQIGTEDQGTAVIHKETKGYTPKADLIIIRWLQYLSNACFVGILFFYLVVLPKGFRQNGVADKIFYRLLCTSFVLLLLSILLNLPLQTTIESGYPWSEVFSFQLFENIIKNTTFGQTWIYQTGILLALALITFFLRMAKSRNRVILWACFGLGAALLLTKAITSHAAAQTNQFLTISMDFLHLLAASIWIGSLIGFTALLPLRKSAETKQDYLQMLKRFSKWGIILVILLTFTGVFASLLYIPNLSSLVQTNYGKVLAGKVILFLLMLMLAGVNFMNGKRKKERGLTASLWGELSIGVIILILSVVLTNLPTAMQSPGPFKESIVVDQGNQVTLRVTPNIIGENLFEVTLKDSQGKPIKDIEQLHLTFTMLDMDMGKETVNLNKVSEGKYEVKGLHFIMTGDWNVHVHVLTKSLESIDTDFSVLVGSQ
;
A
#
# COMPACT_ATOMS: atom_id res chain seq x y z
N MET A 1 -43.04 14.49 -20.67
CA MET A 1 -41.71 14.53 -20.02
C MET A 1 -40.67 15.10 -21.00
N ASN A 2 -40.06 16.24 -20.69
CA ASN A 2 -39.21 17.00 -21.61
C ASN A 2 -37.96 16.19 -22.03
N VAL A 3 -37.42 16.35 -23.25
CA VAL A 3 -36.24 15.59 -23.74
C VAL A 3 -35.06 15.70 -22.77
N LYS A 4 -34.89 16.87 -22.13
CA LYS A 4 -33.90 17.12 -21.07
C LYS A 4 -34.11 16.27 -19.81
N MET A 5 -35.36 15.98 -19.42
CA MET A 5 -35.67 15.09 -18.29
C MET A 5 -35.42 13.63 -18.63
N LYS A 6 -35.78 13.17 -19.83
CA LYS A 6 -35.51 11.79 -20.28
C LYS A 6 -34.01 11.49 -20.29
N PHE A 7 -33.21 12.44 -20.77
CA PHE A 7 -31.74 12.33 -20.76
C PHE A 7 -31.15 12.32 -19.35
N SER A 8 -31.66 13.17 -18.45
CA SER A 8 -31.20 13.21 -17.05
C SER A 8 -31.55 11.91 -16.30
N MET A 9 -32.71 11.32 -16.56
CA MET A 9 -33.13 10.07 -15.93
C MET A 9 -32.32 8.86 -16.43
N PHE A 10 -32.01 8.83 -17.74
CA PHE A 10 -31.15 7.82 -18.34
C PHE A 10 -29.72 7.84 -17.76
N MET A 11 -29.13 9.02 -17.56
CA MET A 11 -27.80 9.15 -16.96
C MET A 11 -27.74 8.68 -15.50
N VAL A 12 -28.79 8.92 -14.72
CA VAL A 12 -28.88 8.45 -13.33
C VAL A 12 -28.99 6.92 -13.28
N LEU A 13 -29.82 6.33 -14.14
CA LEU A 13 -29.97 4.87 -14.26
C LEU A 13 -28.69 4.18 -14.74
N PHE A 14 -28.00 4.78 -15.72
CA PHE A 14 -26.70 4.29 -16.18
C PHE A 14 -25.62 4.37 -15.10
N THR A 15 -25.63 5.43 -14.28
CA THR A 15 -24.73 5.59 -13.14
C THR A 15 -24.98 4.52 -12.07
N LEU A 16 -26.24 4.22 -11.77
CA LEU A 16 -26.64 3.15 -10.83
C LEU A 16 -26.23 1.75 -11.33
N PHE A 17 -26.28 1.50 -12.64
CA PHE A 17 -25.87 0.24 -13.24
C PHE A 17 -24.36 -0.03 -13.11
N LEU A 18 -23.53 1.02 -13.09
CA LEU A 18 -22.07 0.92 -12.91
C LEU A 18 -21.65 0.56 -11.47
N PHE A 19 -22.57 0.53 -10.50
CA PHE A 19 -22.30 0.11 -9.11
C PHE A 19 -22.60 -1.39 -8.86
N LEU A 20 -23.00 -2.15 -9.87
CA LEU A 20 -23.25 -3.59 -9.73
C LEU A 20 -21.96 -4.38 -10.00
N PHE A 21 -21.37 -4.88 -8.90
CA PHE A 21 -20.21 -5.81 -8.78
C PHE A 21 -18.81 -5.16 -8.96
N PRO A 22 -17.81 -5.53 -8.12
CA PRO A 22 -17.29 -6.90 -8.01
C PRO A 22 -17.14 -7.47 -6.59
N SER A 23 -17.03 -8.80 -6.54
CA SER A 23 -16.52 -9.59 -5.41
C SER A 23 -15.07 -9.23 -5.11
N ILE A 24 -14.77 -9.04 -3.83
CA ILE A 24 -13.47 -8.56 -3.33
C ILE A 24 -12.69 -9.79 -2.84
N PHE A 25 -11.47 -9.98 -3.36
CA PHE A 25 -10.53 -11.00 -2.87
C PHE A 25 -9.38 -10.31 -2.12
N SER A 26 -8.84 -11.00 -1.11
CA SER A 26 -7.75 -10.57 -0.20
C SER A 26 -6.48 -10.18 -0.96
N ALA A 27 -5.58 -9.42 -0.33
CA ALA A 27 -4.63 -8.59 -1.09
C ALA A 27 -3.26 -9.22 -1.38
N HIS A 28 -2.57 -9.86 -0.44
CA HIS A 28 -1.20 -10.32 -0.67
C HIS A 28 -1.11 -11.84 -0.67
N ALA A 29 -0.29 -12.41 -1.55
CA ALA A 29 -0.07 -13.84 -1.64
C ALA A 29 1.31 -14.19 -1.08
N TYR A 30 1.34 -14.85 0.06
CA TYR A 30 2.54 -15.33 0.74
C TYR A 30 2.65 -16.83 0.62
N ILE A 31 3.87 -17.35 0.58
CA ILE A 31 4.09 -18.79 0.55
C ILE A 31 3.56 -19.37 1.85
N LYS A 32 2.50 -20.16 1.75
CA LYS A 32 2.00 -21.01 2.84
C LYS A 32 2.80 -22.31 2.91
N LYS A 33 3.18 -22.86 1.76
CA LYS A 33 3.96 -24.10 1.65
C LYS A 33 4.64 -24.20 0.29
N SER A 34 5.78 -24.87 0.22
CA SER A 34 6.37 -25.31 -1.05
C SER A 34 6.69 -26.81 -1.03
N THR A 35 6.76 -27.40 -2.20
CA THR A 35 7.24 -28.76 -2.42
C THR A 35 8.22 -28.73 -3.61
N PRO A 36 9.51 -29.02 -3.40
CA PRO A 36 10.19 -29.20 -2.10
C PRO A 36 10.11 -27.98 -1.18
N LEU A 37 10.28 -28.20 0.13
CA LEU A 37 10.43 -27.15 1.13
C LEU A 37 11.77 -26.43 0.94
N GLU A 38 11.85 -25.20 1.47
CA GLU A 38 13.09 -24.44 1.45
C GLU A 38 14.21 -25.16 2.22
N ASN A 39 15.35 -25.35 1.58
CA ASN A 39 16.50 -26.12 2.05
C ASN A 39 16.22 -27.62 2.32
N GLU A 40 15.09 -28.15 1.84
CA GLU A 40 14.81 -29.58 1.94
C GLU A 40 15.82 -30.40 1.12
N THR A 41 16.29 -31.49 1.70
CA THR A 41 17.05 -32.53 0.97
C THR A 41 16.10 -33.67 0.65
N VAL A 42 15.78 -33.85 -0.62
CA VAL A 42 14.94 -34.94 -1.11
C VAL A 42 15.80 -36.10 -1.61
N GLU A 43 15.43 -37.33 -1.26
CA GLU A 43 16.19 -38.53 -1.67
C GLU A 43 16.14 -38.80 -3.18
N LYS A 44 15.07 -38.37 -3.85
CA LYS A 44 14.84 -38.61 -5.29
C LYS A 44 14.36 -37.34 -5.97
N SER A 45 14.72 -37.20 -7.24
CA SER A 45 14.24 -36.11 -8.09
C SER A 45 12.70 -36.04 -8.09
N PRO A 46 12.11 -34.90 -7.69
CA PRO A 46 10.67 -34.73 -7.74
C PRO A 46 10.20 -34.58 -9.20
N ASN A 47 8.95 -34.98 -9.48
CA ASN A 47 8.36 -34.85 -10.82
C ASN A 47 7.88 -33.42 -11.11
N GLU A 48 7.56 -32.67 -10.07
CA GLU A 48 7.09 -31.29 -10.14
C GLU A 48 7.53 -30.49 -8.92
N VAL A 49 7.55 -29.17 -9.09
CA VAL A 49 7.64 -28.22 -7.98
C VAL A 49 6.31 -27.51 -7.82
N MET A 50 5.93 -27.25 -6.58
CA MET A 50 4.68 -26.59 -6.21
C MET A 50 4.93 -25.53 -5.14
N ILE A 51 4.26 -24.40 -5.28
CA ILE A 51 4.21 -23.34 -4.27
C ILE A 51 2.74 -23.05 -4.02
N GLN A 52 2.31 -23.25 -2.78
CA GLN A 52 0.99 -22.88 -2.30
C GLN A 52 1.09 -21.56 -1.56
N PHE A 53 0.22 -20.63 -1.92
CA PHE A 53 0.05 -19.35 -1.28
C PHE A 53 -1.11 -19.40 -0.28
N ASP A 54 -1.09 -18.52 0.71
CA ASP A 54 -2.18 -18.31 1.67
C ASP A 54 -3.41 -17.66 1.02
N GLU A 55 -3.23 -17.01 -0.11
CA GLU A 55 -4.28 -16.34 -0.88
C GLU A 55 -4.26 -16.72 -2.36
N SER A 56 -5.32 -16.34 -3.08
CA SER A 56 -5.37 -16.48 -4.54
C SER A 56 -4.37 -15.53 -5.22
N ILE A 57 -3.62 -16.04 -6.20
CA ILE A 57 -2.73 -15.29 -7.08
C ILE A 57 -3.40 -15.07 -8.44
N GLN A 58 -2.98 -14.02 -9.13
CA GLN A 58 -3.48 -13.73 -10.47
C GLN A 58 -3.03 -14.81 -11.47
N LEU A 59 -3.93 -15.19 -12.37
CA LEU A 59 -3.70 -16.26 -13.34
C LEU A 59 -2.62 -15.90 -14.38
N ALA A 60 -2.38 -14.61 -14.62
CA ALA A 60 -1.34 -14.11 -15.52
C ALA A 60 -0.13 -13.55 -14.76
N PHE A 61 0.96 -13.31 -15.49
CA PHE A 61 2.21 -12.72 -14.97
C PHE A 61 2.88 -13.51 -13.83
N ASN A 62 2.53 -14.79 -13.70
CA ASN A 62 3.27 -15.73 -12.88
C ASN A 62 4.50 -16.28 -13.64
N SER A 63 5.53 -16.61 -12.88
CA SER A 63 6.72 -17.28 -13.36
C SER A 63 7.15 -18.27 -12.29
N ILE A 64 7.45 -19.49 -12.70
CA ILE A 64 8.13 -20.48 -11.87
C ILE A 64 9.17 -21.16 -12.77
N LYS A 65 10.42 -21.11 -12.34
CA LYS A 65 11.59 -21.59 -13.10
C LYS A 65 12.49 -22.32 -12.13
N VAL A 66 13.03 -23.45 -12.56
CA VAL A 66 13.94 -24.24 -11.72
C VAL A 66 15.30 -24.30 -12.37
N PHE A 67 16.33 -24.03 -11.58
CA PHE A 67 17.72 -24.02 -12.01
C PHE A 67 18.56 -24.99 -11.18
N ASP A 68 19.55 -25.62 -11.81
CA ASP A 68 20.62 -26.34 -11.12
C ASP A 68 21.73 -25.39 -10.63
N SER A 69 22.77 -25.96 -10.01
CA SER A 69 23.96 -25.25 -9.49
C SER A 69 24.77 -24.55 -10.57
N GLU A 70 24.75 -25.05 -11.81
CA GLU A 70 25.42 -24.45 -12.97
C GLU A 70 24.61 -23.31 -13.61
N GLY A 71 23.35 -23.13 -13.17
CA GLY A 71 22.44 -22.13 -13.69
C GLY A 71 21.67 -22.56 -14.94
N ASN A 72 21.71 -23.85 -15.31
CA ASN A 72 20.90 -24.39 -16.39
C ASN A 72 19.44 -24.55 -15.94
N ARG A 73 18.50 -24.31 -16.86
CA ARG A 73 17.07 -24.44 -16.58
C ARG A 73 16.62 -25.91 -16.68
N VAL A 74 16.07 -26.44 -15.60
CA VAL A 74 15.70 -27.87 -15.45
C VAL A 74 14.18 -28.12 -15.34
N ASP A 75 13.35 -27.09 -15.43
CA ASP A 75 11.88 -27.23 -15.53
C ASP A 75 11.39 -27.48 -16.97
N LYS A 76 10.17 -28.05 -17.08
CA LYS A 76 9.46 -28.33 -18.34
C LYS A 76 8.87 -27.08 -19.02
N LYS A 77 9.12 -25.88 -18.49
CA LYS A 77 8.62 -24.59 -18.99
C LYS A 77 7.09 -24.50 -19.08
N ASN A 78 6.38 -25.28 -18.27
CA ASN A 78 4.92 -25.37 -18.24
C ASN A 78 4.33 -24.82 -16.94
N GLY A 79 5.04 -23.89 -16.31
CA GLY A 79 4.62 -23.21 -15.09
C GLY A 79 3.24 -22.57 -15.25
N LYS A 80 2.34 -22.85 -14.31
CA LYS A 80 0.96 -22.33 -14.32
C LYS A 80 0.35 -22.29 -12.93
N VAL A 81 -0.60 -21.38 -12.76
CA VAL A 81 -1.51 -21.37 -11.61
C VAL A 81 -2.58 -22.45 -11.81
N ASP A 82 -2.95 -23.16 -10.75
CA ASP A 82 -4.04 -24.14 -10.81
C ASP A 82 -5.39 -23.44 -11.00
N PRO A 83 -6.14 -23.72 -12.10
CA PRO A 83 -7.42 -23.04 -12.36
C PRO A 83 -8.50 -23.36 -11.32
N LYS A 84 -8.39 -24.49 -10.61
CA LYS A 84 -9.36 -24.91 -9.58
C LYS A 84 -8.97 -24.39 -8.19
N GLN A 85 -7.69 -24.11 -7.99
CA GLN A 85 -7.13 -23.58 -6.75
C GLN A 85 -6.15 -22.45 -7.07
N PRO A 86 -6.65 -21.22 -7.28
CA PRO A 86 -5.84 -20.10 -7.74
C PRO A 86 -4.79 -19.62 -6.73
N SER A 87 -4.59 -20.31 -5.61
CA SER A 87 -3.48 -20.13 -4.67
C SER A 87 -2.29 -21.07 -4.92
N ILE A 88 -2.32 -21.92 -5.94
CA ILE A 88 -1.25 -22.90 -6.21
C ILE A 88 -0.55 -22.57 -7.53
N LEU A 89 0.77 -22.36 -7.48
CA LEU A 89 1.66 -22.27 -8.64
C LEU A 89 2.48 -23.56 -8.76
N LYS A 90 2.50 -24.18 -9.95
CA LYS A 90 3.23 -25.43 -10.16
C LYS A 90 3.94 -25.49 -11.50
N SER A 91 5.04 -26.22 -11.56
CA SER A 91 5.78 -26.53 -12.79
C SER A 91 6.35 -27.93 -12.76
N GLY A 92 6.27 -28.65 -13.87
CA GLY A 92 6.92 -29.95 -14.00
C GLY A 92 8.45 -29.82 -14.08
N LEU A 93 9.15 -30.82 -13.57
CA LEU A 93 10.59 -30.98 -13.70
C LEU A 93 10.93 -31.97 -14.82
N LYS A 94 12.16 -31.87 -15.37
CA LYS A 94 12.73 -32.92 -16.23
C LYS A 94 12.94 -34.20 -15.40
N GLU A 95 12.92 -35.34 -16.07
CA GLU A 95 13.09 -36.64 -15.42
C GLU A 95 14.56 -36.88 -15.06
N ASN A 96 14.79 -37.62 -13.97
CA ASN A 96 16.12 -38.05 -13.49
C ASN A 96 17.13 -36.89 -13.33
N LEU A 97 16.75 -35.85 -12.59
CA LEU A 97 17.70 -34.82 -12.20
C LEU A 97 18.82 -35.45 -11.35
N PRO A 98 20.09 -35.12 -11.61
CA PRO A 98 21.22 -35.63 -10.83
C PRO A 98 21.17 -35.11 -9.39
N ASP A 99 21.97 -35.72 -8.52
CA ASP A 99 22.16 -35.22 -7.15
C ASP A 99 22.84 -33.83 -7.21
N GLY A 100 22.41 -32.93 -6.32
CA GLY A 100 22.94 -31.58 -6.27
C GLY A 100 21.96 -30.54 -5.73
N LYS A 101 22.39 -29.28 -5.74
CA LYS A 101 21.61 -28.14 -5.25
C LYS A 101 20.82 -27.50 -6.38
N TYR A 102 19.58 -27.17 -6.07
CA TYR A 102 18.60 -26.61 -6.99
C TYR A 102 17.95 -25.37 -6.40
N ARG A 103 17.34 -24.56 -7.26
CA ARG A 103 16.60 -23.37 -6.84
C ARG A 103 15.36 -23.13 -7.68
N ILE A 104 14.24 -22.89 -7.00
CA ILE A 104 12.96 -22.51 -7.61
C ILE A 104 12.89 -20.99 -7.59
N LYS A 105 13.10 -20.34 -8.73
CA LYS A 105 12.86 -18.90 -8.89
C LYS A 105 11.40 -18.69 -9.28
N TRP A 106 10.66 -17.94 -8.48
CA TRP A 106 9.25 -17.66 -8.72
C TRP A 106 8.94 -16.17 -8.70
N LYS A 107 7.88 -15.79 -9.40
CA LYS A 107 7.25 -14.47 -9.40
C LYS A 107 5.75 -14.68 -9.55
N VAL A 108 4.93 -14.04 -8.73
CA VAL A 108 3.47 -14.01 -8.89
C VAL A 108 2.97 -12.60 -8.65
N VAL A 109 1.74 -12.33 -9.08
CA VAL A 109 1.05 -11.09 -8.73
C VAL A 109 -0.05 -11.48 -7.76
N SER A 110 -0.04 -10.89 -6.57
CA SER A 110 -1.08 -11.12 -5.58
C SER A 110 -2.42 -10.53 -6.05
N SER A 111 -3.51 -10.93 -5.40
CA SER A 111 -4.86 -10.50 -5.81
C SER A 111 -5.07 -8.97 -5.76
N ASP A 112 -4.26 -8.22 -5.00
CA ASP A 112 -4.24 -6.76 -5.02
C ASP A 112 -3.39 -6.10 -6.13
N GLY A 113 -2.67 -6.89 -6.94
CA GLY A 113 -1.87 -6.36 -8.04
C GLY A 113 -0.40 -6.05 -7.70
N HIS A 114 0.08 -6.38 -6.50
CA HIS A 114 1.51 -6.26 -6.20
C HIS A 114 2.29 -7.49 -6.71
N PRO A 115 3.39 -7.30 -7.45
CA PRO A 115 4.28 -8.40 -7.80
C PRO A 115 5.10 -8.81 -6.58
N VAL A 116 5.07 -10.09 -6.27
CA VAL A 116 5.96 -10.74 -5.29
C VAL A 116 6.83 -11.75 -6.04
N GLU A 117 8.10 -11.83 -5.66
CA GLU A 117 9.04 -12.78 -6.24
C GLU A 117 9.93 -13.36 -5.14
N GLY A 118 10.55 -14.50 -5.43
CA GLY A 118 11.41 -15.17 -4.46
C GLY A 118 12.19 -16.32 -5.08
N VAL A 119 13.06 -16.91 -4.26
CA VAL A 119 13.86 -18.09 -4.61
C VAL A 119 13.75 -19.10 -3.47
N ILE A 120 13.42 -20.35 -3.79
CA ILE A 120 13.37 -21.45 -2.83
C ILE A 120 14.50 -22.43 -3.18
N PRO A 121 15.60 -22.46 -2.43
CA PRO A 121 16.63 -23.50 -2.56
C PRO A 121 16.11 -24.87 -2.11
N PHE A 122 16.58 -25.95 -2.73
CA PHE A 122 16.40 -27.33 -2.28
C PHE A 122 17.55 -28.21 -2.78
N GLN A 123 17.71 -29.41 -2.26
CA GLN A 123 18.77 -30.35 -2.62
C GLN A 123 18.19 -31.72 -2.99
N ILE A 124 18.79 -32.38 -3.98
CA ILE A 124 18.51 -33.79 -4.33
C ILE A 124 19.75 -34.61 -3.94
N GLY A 125 19.55 -35.70 -3.20
CA GLY A 125 20.64 -36.61 -2.80
C GLY A 125 21.58 -36.07 -1.71
N THR A 126 22.68 -36.80 -1.45
CA THR A 126 23.50 -36.66 -0.23
C THR A 126 24.85 -35.95 -0.42
N GLU A 127 25.19 -35.43 -1.61
CA GLU A 127 26.49 -34.78 -1.81
C GLU A 127 26.56 -33.37 -1.22
N ASP A 128 27.41 -33.22 -0.20
CA ASP A 128 27.82 -31.94 0.39
C ASP A 128 28.93 -31.28 -0.44
N GLN A 129 28.58 -30.82 -1.64
CA GLN A 129 29.49 -29.99 -2.46
C GLN A 129 29.24 -28.51 -2.13
N GLY A 130 29.95 -28.02 -1.11
CA GLY A 130 30.28 -26.60 -0.90
C GLY A 130 29.13 -25.66 -0.50
N THR A 131 29.36 -24.80 0.49
CA THR A 131 28.50 -23.66 0.84
C THR A 131 28.44 -22.66 -0.32
N ALA A 132 27.50 -22.84 -1.24
CA ALA A 132 26.99 -21.75 -2.03
C ALA A 132 26.21 -20.83 -1.09
N VAL A 133 26.91 -19.85 -0.52
CA VAL A 133 26.29 -18.72 0.17
C VAL A 133 25.45 -17.98 -0.87
N ILE A 134 24.14 -18.26 -0.92
CA ILE A 134 23.23 -17.45 -1.72
C ILE A 134 22.86 -16.23 -0.86
N HIS A 135 23.74 -15.23 -0.92
CA HIS A 135 23.41 -13.89 -0.49
C HIS A 135 22.28 -13.32 -1.36
N LYS A 136 21.16 -13.05 -0.69
CA LYS A 136 20.59 -11.70 -0.50
C LYS A 136 19.30 -11.34 -1.27
N GLU A 137 18.34 -10.98 -0.43
CA GLU A 137 17.23 -10.03 -0.59
C GLU A 137 16.31 -10.26 -1.79
N THR A 138 15.13 -10.81 -1.51
CA THR A 138 13.91 -10.22 -2.09
C THR A 138 13.87 -8.76 -1.66
N LYS A 139 14.47 -7.89 -2.49
CA LYS A 139 14.33 -6.45 -2.33
C LYS A 139 12.86 -6.14 -2.63
N GLY A 140 12.12 -5.73 -1.58
CA GLY A 140 10.80 -5.16 -1.76
C GLY A 140 10.82 -4.11 -2.87
N TYR A 141 9.77 -4.08 -3.70
CA TYR A 141 9.67 -3.17 -4.82
C TYR A 141 9.79 -1.71 -4.34
N THR A 142 10.80 -0.99 -4.82
CA THR A 142 10.93 0.45 -4.58
C THR A 142 10.16 1.22 -5.67
N PRO A 143 9.20 2.08 -5.31
CA PRO A 143 8.45 2.86 -6.29
C PRO A 143 9.38 3.69 -7.18
N LYS A 144 9.31 3.45 -8.50
CA LYS A 144 10.09 4.19 -9.49
C LYS A 144 9.44 5.56 -9.76
N ALA A 145 10.22 6.48 -10.34
CA ALA A 145 9.77 7.85 -10.59
C ALA A 145 8.55 7.94 -11.53
N ASP A 146 8.48 7.06 -12.54
CA ASP A 146 7.34 6.96 -13.45
C ASP A 146 6.04 6.62 -12.72
N LEU A 147 6.08 5.64 -11.82
CA LEU A 147 4.96 5.30 -10.95
C LEU A 147 4.55 6.48 -10.09
N ILE A 148 5.51 7.12 -9.41
CA ILE A 148 5.24 8.24 -8.51
C ILE A 148 4.56 9.38 -9.28
N ILE A 149 5.08 9.75 -10.45
CA ILE A 149 4.57 10.85 -11.27
C ILE A 149 3.16 10.56 -11.78
N ILE A 150 2.92 9.37 -12.37
CA ILE A 150 1.63 9.01 -12.96
C ILE A 150 0.55 8.91 -11.89
N ARG A 151 0.83 8.23 -10.77
CA ARG A 151 -0.13 8.10 -9.65
C ARG A 151 -0.36 9.43 -8.95
N TRP A 152 0.67 10.27 -8.78
CA TRP A 152 0.52 11.60 -8.21
C TRP A 152 -0.35 12.48 -9.10
N LEU A 153 -0.14 12.46 -10.41
CA LEU A 153 -0.97 13.16 -11.37
C LEU A 153 -2.43 12.69 -11.29
N GLN A 154 -2.66 11.38 -11.13
CA GLN A 154 -4.00 10.84 -10.93
C GLN A 154 -4.66 11.35 -9.64
N TYR A 155 -3.96 11.31 -8.50
CA TYR A 155 -4.54 11.79 -7.24
C TYR A 155 -4.78 13.31 -7.25
N LEU A 156 -3.84 14.09 -7.78
CA LEU A 156 -3.98 15.53 -7.88
C LEU A 156 -5.10 15.94 -8.84
N SER A 157 -5.20 15.32 -10.02
CA SER A 157 -6.26 15.62 -11.00
C SER A 157 -7.63 15.20 -10.49
N ASN A 158 -7.76 14.06 -9.80
CA ASN A 158 -9.01 13.65 -9.18
C ASN A 158 -9.41 14.57 -8.03
N ALA A 159 -8.47 14.93 -7.14
CA ALA A 159 -8.69 15.89 -6.07
C ALA A 159 -9.14 17.25 -6.60
N CYS A 160 -8.48 17.73 -7.66
CA CYS A 160 -8.86 18.94 -8.37
C CYS A 160 -10.28 18.84 -8.93
N PHE A 161 -10.60 17.75 -9.66
CA PHE A 161 -11.91 17.56 -10.28
C PHE A 161 -13.05 17.53 -9.25
N VAL A 162 -12.95 16.66 -8.24
CA VAL A 162 -13.96 16.48 -7.19
C VAL A 162 -14.07 17.72 -6.31
N GLY A 163 -12.95 18.26 -5.85
CA GLY A 163 -12.94 19.40 -4.94
C GLY A 163 -13.39 20.70 -5.61
N ILE A 164 -13.10 20.92 -6.89
CA ILE A 164 -13.60 22.08 -7.62
C ILE A 164 -15.12 22.00 -7.85
N LEU A 165 -15.66 20.81 -8.14
CA LEU A 165 -17.11 20.60 -8.21
C LEU A 165 -17.77 20.90 -6.87
N PHE A 166 -17.23 20.37 -5.78
CA PHE A 166 -17.72 20.68 -4.44
C PHE A 166 -17.65 22.18 -4.14
N PHE A 167 -16.51 22.81 -4.42
CA PHE A 167 -16.31 24.24 -4.21
C PHE A 167 -17.36 25.07 -4.98
N TYR A 168 -17.62 24.75 -6.24
CA TYR A 168 -18.61 25.48 -7.05
C TYR A 168 -20.07 25.25 -6.60
N LEU A 169 -20.40 24.03 -6.20
CA LEU A 169 -21.75 23.67 -5.75
C LEU A 169 -22.07 24.20 -4.35
N VAL A 170 -21.11 24.05 -3.44
CA VAL A 170 -21.30 24.20 -1.99
C VAL A 170 -20.64 25.45 -1.43
N VAL A 171 -19.55 25.97 -2.00
CA VAL A 171 -18.84 27.13 -1.43
C VAL A 171 -19.18 28.41 -2.19
N LEU A 172 -19.04 28.39 -3.53
CA LEU A 172 -19.15 29.57 -4.39
C LEU A 172 -20.54 30.25 -4.31
N PRO A 173 -20.62 31.53 -3.92
CA PRO A 173 -21.86 32.30 -3.83
C PRO A 173 -22.54 32.44 -5.20
N LYS A 174 -23.84 32.75 -5.20
CA LYS A 174 -24.57 32.99 -6.46
C LYS A 174 -24.07 34.27 -7.15
N GLY A 175 -23.72 35.32 -6.40
CA GLY A 175 -23.21 36.58 -6.95
C GLY A 175 -21.92 36.42 -7.77
N PHE A 176 -20.94 35.67 -7.27
CA PHE A 176 -19.71 35.38 -8.01
C PHE A 176 -19.92 34.62 -9.33
N ARG A 177 -20.94 33.75 -9.38
CA ARG A 177 -21.31 33.01 -10.61
C ARG A 177 -21.93 33.91 -11.68
N GLN A 178 -22.59 34.99 -11.27
CA GLN A 178 -23.22 35.94 -12.19
C GLN A 178 -22.19 36.83 -12.91
N ASN A 179 -21.01 37.06 -12.31
CA ASN A 179 -19.91 37.85 -12.90
C ASN A 179 -19.25 37.15 -14.12
N GLY A 180 -19.56 35.87 -14.39
CA GLY A 180 -19.12 35.13 -15.59
C GLY A 180 -17.62 34.79 -15.66
N VAL A 181 -16.74 35.59 -15.05
CA VAL A 181 -15.29 35.34 -14.98
C VAL A 181 -14.99 34.14 -14.08
N ALA A 182 -15.61 34.08 -12.89
CA ALA A 182 -15.43 32.96 -11.96
C ALA A 182 -15.90 31.63 -12.58
N ASP A 183 -17.00 31.65 -13.35
CA ASP A 183 -17.47 30.50 -14.12
C ASP A 183 -16.44 30.05 -15.17
N LYS A 184 -15.85 30.99 -15.94
CA LYS A 184 -14.81 30.66 -16.93
C LYS A 184 -13.59 30.01 -16.28
N ILE A 185 -13.16 30.50 -15.11
CA ILE A 185 -12.06 29.91 -14.35
C ILE A 185 -12.44 28.50 -13.89
N PHE A 186 -13.63 28.33 -13.30
CA PHE A 186 -14.15 27.04 -12.87
C PHE A 186 -14.16 26.02 -14.02
N TYR A 187 -14.76 26.35 -15.16
CA TYR A 187 -14.83 25.46 -16.31
C TYR A 187 -13.44 25.12 -16.87
N ARG A 188 -12.53 26.10 -16.90
CA ARG A 188 -11.15 25.85 -17.32
C ARG A 188 -10.47 24.83 -16.41
N LEU A 189 -10.53 25.02 -15.10
CA LEU A 189 -9.93 24.10 -14.14
C LEU A 189 -10.60 22.72 -14.17
N LEU A 190 -11.92 22.66 -14.32
CA LEU A 190 -12.65 21.40 -14.44
C LEU A 190 -12.24 20.63 -15.71
N CYS A 191 -12.13 21.30 -16.85
CA CYS A 191 -11.67 20.68 -18.09
C CYS A 191 -10.19 20.26 -18.01
N THR A 192 -9.32 21.10 -17.46
CA THR A 192 -7.90 20.76 -17.28
C THR A 192 -7.73 19.57 -16.35
N SER A 193 -8.41 19.55 -15.19
CA SER A 193 -8.37 18.41 -14.28
C SER A 193 -8.92 17.14 -14.92
N PHE A 194 -10.00 17.23 -15.70
CA PHE A 194 -10.52 16.09 -16.45
C PHE A 194 -9.53 15.53 -17.48
N VAL A 195 -8.88 16.40 -18.28
CA VAL A 195 -7.88 15.98 -19.28
C VAL A 195 -6.67 15.33 -18.61
N LEU A 196 -6.18 15.91 -17.50
CA LEU A 196 -5.07 15.33 -16.74
C LEU A 196 -5.46 14.00 -16.10
N LEU A 197 -6.70 13.88 -15.61
CA LEU A 197 -7.22 12.65 -15.05
C LEU A 197 -7.34 11.54 -16.11
N LEU A 198 -7.88 11.88 -17.29
CA LEU A 198 -7.92 11.00 -18.46
C LEU A 198 -6.52 10.52 -18.84
N LEU A 199 -5.57 11.44 -19.00
CA LEU A 199 -4.19 11.11 -19.35
C LEU A 199 -3.55 10.19 -18.30
N SER A 200 -3.73 10.49 -17.01
CA SER A 200 -3.16 9.67 -15.93
C SER A 200 -3.73 8.24 -15.90
N ILE A 201 -5.03 8.07 -16.13
CA ILE A 201 -5.67 6.74 -16.15
C ILE A 201 -5.23 5.96 -17.39
N LEU A 202 -5.10 6.60 -18.55
CA LEU A 202 -4.59 5.94 -19.76
C LEU A 202 -3.13 5.50 -19.60
N LEU A 203 -2.28 6.32 -18.96
CA LEU A 203 -0.88 6.00 -18.68
C LEU A 203 -0.69 4.90 -17.62
N ASN A 204 -1.68 4.66 -16.76
CA ASN A 204 -1.59 3.58 -15.77
C ASN A 204 -1.54 2.18 -16.41
N LEU A 205 -2.18 1.97 -17.57
CA LEU A 205 -2.17 0.67 -18.23
C LEU A 205 -0.75 0.24 -18.67
N PRO A 206 -0.01 1.04 -19.47
CA PRO A 206 1.37 0.70 -19.80
C PRO A 206 2.27 0.69 -18.56
N LEU A 207 2.07 1.59 -17.59
CA LEU A 207 2.82 1.56 -16.33
C LEU A 207 2.63 0.23 -15.57
N GLN A 208 1.40 -0.25 -15.41
CA GLN A 208 1.16 -1.51 -14.73
C GLN A 208 1.77 -2.68 -15.52
N THR A 209 1.68 -2.61 -16.85
CA THR A 209 2.28 -3.61 -17.74
C THR A 209 3.80 -3.65 -17.58
N THR A 210 4.50 -2.51 -17.42
CA THR A 210 5.97 -2.51 -17.16
C THR A 210 6.31 -3.15 -15.82
N ILE A 211 5.51 -2.89 -14.79
CA ILE A 211 5.70 -3.44 -13.43
C ILE A 211 5.52 -4.97 -13.43
N GLU A 212 4.44 -5.45 -14.04
CA GLU A 212 4.09 -6.88 -14.02
C GLU A 212 4.95 -7.70 -14.97
N SER A 213 5.17 -7.23 -16.21
CA SER A 213 5.98 -7.95 -17.20
C SER A 213 7.49 -7.79 -16.99
N GLY A 214 7.93 -6.70 -16.36
CA GLY A 214 9.34 -6.32 -16.24
C GLY A 214 9.93 -5.67 -17.49
N TYR A 215 9.15 -5.49 -18.57
CA TYR A 215 9.62 -4.84 -19.79
C TYR A 215 9.76 -3.32 -19.63
N PRO A 216 10.71 -2.68 -20.34
CA PRO A 216 10.83 -1.23 -20.36
C PRO A 216 9.69 -0.57 -21.16
N TRP A 217 9.51 0.75 -20.96
CA TRP A 217 8.49 1.54 -21.65
C TRP A 217 8.52 1.45 -23.19
N SER A 218 9.68 1.19 -23.79
CA SER A 218 9.83 1.03 -25.24
C SER A 218 9.16 -0.23 -25.79
N GLU A 219 9.01 -1.27 -24.97
CA GLU A 219 8.54 -2.60 -25.39
C GLU A 219 7.11 -2.89 -24.91
N VAL A 220 6.58 -2.06 -24.01
CA VAL A 220 5.33 -2.33 -23.31
C VAL A 220 4.07 -2.11 -24.17
N PHE A 221 4.18 -1.35 -25.26
CA PHE A 221 3.08 -1.01 -26.16
C PHE A 221 2.74 -2.15 -27.13
N SER A 222 2.40 -3.32 -26.58
CA SER A 222 1.95 -4.49 -27.32
C SER A 222 0.49 -4.80 -27.02
N PHE A 223 -0.29 -5.04 -28.08
CA PHE A 223 -1.69 -5.45 -27.94
C PHE A 223 -1.83 -6.71 -27.08
N GLN A 224 -0.95 -7.70 -27.27
CA GLN A 224 -0.99 -8.95 -26.53
C GLN A 224 -0.71 -8.75 -25.02
N LEU A 225 0.22 -7.84 -24.68
CA LEU A 225 0.50 -7.53 -23.27
C LEU A 225 -0.68 -6.81 -22.62
N PHE A 226 -1.27 -5.82 -23.28
CA PHE A 226 -2.44 -5.12 -22.77
C PHE A 226 -3.66 -6.02 -22.65
N GLU A 227 -3.89 -6.90 -23.63
CA GLU A 227 -4.97 -7.90 -23.56
C GLU A 227 -4.79 -8.82 -22.36
N ASN A 228 -3.56 -9.30 -22.13
CA ASN A 228 -3.25 -10.14 -20.97
C ASN A 228 -3.48 -9.41 -19.65
N ILE A 229 -3.05 -8.15 -19.52
CA ILE A 229 -3.32 -7.33 -18.33
C ILE A 229 -4.84 -7.15 -18.15
N ILE A 230 -5.53 -6.68 -19.19
CA ILE A 230 -6.96 -6.33 -19.10
C ILE A 230 -7.82 -7.54 -18.73
N LYS A 231 -7.55 -8.72 -19.33
CA LYS A 231 -8.39 -9.91 -19.14
C LYS A 231 -8.05 -10.72 -17.89
N ASN A 232 -6.77 -10.77 -17.51
CA ASN A 232 -6.30 -11.74 -16.51
C ASN A 232 -5.85 -11.10 -15.18
N THR A 233 -6.00 -9.78 -15.02
CA THR A 233 -5.62 -9.07 -13.79
C THR A 233 -6.79 -8.31 -13.17
N THR A 234 -6.79 -8.17 -11.85
CA THR A 234 -7.77 -7.36 -11.11
C THR A 234 -7.60 -5.86 -11.42
N PHE A 235 -6.36 -5.44 -11.67
CA PHE A 235 -6.04 -4.10 -12.17
C PHE A 235 -6.75 -3.82 -13.50
N GLY A 236 -6.68 -4.75 -14.45
CA GLY A 236 -7.30 -4.65 -15.77
C GLY A 236 -8.80 -4.40 -15.71
N GLN A 237 -9.50 -5.15 -14.86
CA GLN A 237 -10.94 -4.95 -14.61
C GLN A 237 -11.22 -3.57 -14.00
N THR A 238 -10.43 -3.16 -13.01
CA THR A 238 -10.56 -1.83 -12.39
C THR A 238 -10.31 -0.71 -13.40
N TRP A 239 -9.33 -0.90 -14.30
CA TRP A 239 -9.01 0.04 -15.37
C TRP A 239 -10.15 0.18 -16.38
N ILE A 240 -10.85 -0.91 -16.71
CA ILE A 240 -12.07 -0.86 -17.54
C ILE A 240 -13.14 0.00 -16.84
N TYR A 241 -13.41 -0.23 -15.55
CA TYR A 241 -14.39 0.56 -14.81
C TYR A 241 -14.01 2.05 -14.75
N GLN A 242 -12.75 2.35 -14.47
CA GLN A 242 -12.24 3.73 -14.46
C GLN A 242 -12.39 4.40 -15.83
N THR A 243 -12.07 3.68 -16.91
CA THR A 243 -12.21 4.18 -18.28
C THR A 243 -13.67 4.39 -18.66
N GLY A 244 -14.56 3.48 -18.28
CA GLY A 244 -16.01 3.63 -18.47
C GLY A 244 -16.59 4.85 -17.75
N ILE A 245 -16.20 5.07 -16.50
CA ILE A 245 -16.57 6.26 -15.72
C ILE A 245 -16.03 7.53 -16.37
N LEU A 246 -14.79 7.51 -16.88
CA LEU A 246 -14.20 8.65 -17.60
C LEU A 246 -14.94 8.97 -18.89
N LEU A 247 -15.35 7.97 -19.67
CA LEU A 247 -16.14 8.16 -20.88
C LEU A 247 -17.51 8.77 -20.56
N ALA A 248 -18.16 8.30 -19.48
CA ALA A 248 -19.41 8.90 -19.00
C ALA A 248 -19.20 10.37 -18.59
N LEU A 249 -18.13 10.67 -17.84
CA LEU A 249 -17.75 12.04 -17.48
C LEU A 249 -17.46 12.90 -18.72
N ALA A 250 -16.77 12.37 -19.74
CA ALA A 250 -16.48 13.05 -20.99
C ALA A 250 -17.78 13.44 -21.72
N LEU A 251 -18.70 12.49 -21.85
CA LEU A 251 -20.00 12.71 -22.48
C LEU A 251 -20.80 13.77 -21.72
N ILE A 252 -20.93 13.64 -20.40
CA ILE A 252 -21.68 14.59 -19.58
C ILE A 252 -21.08 16.00 -19.68
N THR A 253 -19.75 16.14 -19.57
CA THR A 253 -19.08 17.44 -19.64
C THR A 253 -19.16 18.06 -21.03
N PHE A 254 -19.06 17.25 -22.10
CA PHE A 254 -19.26 17.68 -23.49
C PHE A 254 -20.68 18.22 -23.71
N PHE A 255 -21.71 17.47 -23.28
CA PHE A 255 -23.11 17.89 -23.40
C PHE A 255 -23.44 19.11 -22.53
N LEU A 256 -22.85 19.23 -21.32
CA LEU A 256 -22.99 20.42 -20.48
C LEU A 256 -22.46 21.67 -21.16
N ARG A 257 -21.28 21.56 -21.78
CA ARG A 257 -20.64 22.66 -22.54
C ARG A 257 -21.49 23.05 -23.73
N MET A 258 -21.98 22.07 -24.50
CA MET A 258 -22.81 22.32 -25.69
C MET A 258 -24.17 22.94 -25.32
N ALA A 259 -24.80 22.47 -24.25
CA ALA A 259 -26.11 22.95 -23.81
C ALA A 259 -26.04 24.30 -23.06
N LYS A 260 -24.84 24.84 -22.80
CA LYS A 260 -24.60 25.96 -21.85
C LYS A 260 -25.40 25.80 -20.54
N SER A 261 -25.64 24.55 -20.15
CA SER A 261 -26.58 24.22 -19.09
C SER A 261 -25.86 24.25 -17.75
N ARG A 262 -26.41 25.01 -16.80
CA ARG A 262 -25.91 25.12 -15.42
C ARG A 262 -26.70 24.23 -14.46
N ASN A 263 -27.20 23.10 -14.96
CA ASN A 263 -28.07 22.23 -14.17
C ASN A 263 -27.27 21.60 -13.01
N ARG A 264 -27.66 21.96 -11.78
CA ARG A 264 -27.04 21.44 -10.56
C ARG A 264 -27.10 19.92 -10.44
N VAL A 265 -28.15 19.29 -10.96
CA VAL A 265 -28.30 17.82 -10.94
C VAL A 265 -27.16 17.17 -11.71
N ILE A 266 -26.80 17.71 -12.88
CA ILE A 266 -25.72 17.16 -13.70
C ILE A 266 -24.36 17.38 -13.04
N LEU A 267 -24.13 18.54 -12.41
CA LEU A 267 -22.90 18.79 -11.67
C LEU A 267 -22.75 17.86 -10.45
N TRP A 268 -23.85 17.54 -9.76
CA TRP A 268 -23.86 16.52 -8.72
C TRP A 268 -23.60 15.11 -9.26
N ALA A 269 -24.11 14.79 -10.45
CA ALA A 269 -23.77 13.53 -11.13
C ALA A 269 -22.27 13.46 -11.47
N CYS A 270 -21.67 14.53 -11.98
CA CYS A 270 -20.21 14.60 -12.19
C CYS A 270 -19.44 14.43 -10.88
N PHE A 271 -19.92 15.04 -9.78
CA PHE A 271 -19.30 14.87 -8.47
C PHE A 271 -19.38 13.41 -8.01
N GLY A 272 -20.53 12.75 -8.17
CA GLY A 272 -20.73 11.35 -7.86
C GLY A 272 -19.82 10.42 -8.67
N LEU A 273 -19.67 10.66 -9.97
CA LEU A 273 -18.75 9.90 -10.83
C LEU A 273 -17.27 10.14 -10.49
N GLY A 274 -16.89 11.37 -10.15
CA GLY A 274 -15.54 11.67 -9.64
C GLY A 274 -15.27 10.96 -8.30
N ALA A 275 -16.24 10.94 -7.40
CA ALA A 275 -16.17 10.17 -6.16
C ALA A 275 -16.11 8.65 -6.44
N ALA A 276 -16.84 8.14 -7.43
CA ALA A 276 -16.76 6.74 -7.83
C ALA A 276 -15.33 6.35 -8.28
N LEU A 277 -14.61 7.24 -8.97
CA LEU A 277 -13.18 7.01 -9.28
C LEU A 277 -12.31 6.89 -8.01
N LEU A 278 -12.60 7.66 -6.95
CA LEU A 278 -11.92 7.49 -5.65
C LEU A 278 -12.27 6.15 -5.01
N LEU A 279 -13.52 5.70 -5.11
CA LEU A 279 -13.93 4.39 -4.62
C LEU A 279 -13.19 3.26 -5.34
N THR A 280 -12.99 3.34 -6.66
CA THR A 280 -12.19 2.35 -7.39
C THR A 280 -10.74 2.26 -6.90
N LYS A 281 -10.20 3.34 -6.29
CA LYS A 281 -8.89 3.32 -5.65
C LYS A 281 -8.93 2.70 -4.26
N ALA A 282 -9.97 2.97 -3.48
CA ALA A 282 -10.13 2.37 -2.15
C ALA A 282 -10.24 0.83 -2.23
N ILE A 283 -11.00 0.30 -3.20
CA ILE A 283 -11.14 -1.15 -3.42
C ILE A 283 -9.90 -1.84 -3.99
N THR A 284 -8.89 -1.07 -4.42
CA THR A 284 -7.59 -1.59 -4.91
C THR A 284 -6.42 -1.17 -4.00
N SER A 285 -6.72 -0.69 -2.80
CA SER A 285 -5.72 -0.27 -1.80
C SER A 285 -5.45 -1.38 -0.79
N HIS A 286 -4.49 -1.15 0.11
CA HIS A 286 -4.28 -1.97 1.31
C HIS A 286 -5.54 -2.18 2.16
N ALA A 287 -6.55 -1.31 2.04
CA ALA A 287 -7.82 -1.49 2.75
C ALA A 287 -8.61 -2.70 2.25
N ALA A 288 -8.52 -3.05 0.96
CA ALA A 288 -9.19 -4.22 0.41
C ALA A 288 -8.61 -5.56 0.91
N ALA A 289 -7.42 -5.52 1.52
CA ALA A 289 -6.70 -6.66 2.09
C ALA A 289 -7.26 -7.19 3.42
N GLN A 290 -8.12 -6.43 4.06
CA GLN A 290 -8.37 -6.56 5.50
C GLN A 290 -9.57 -7.46 5.76
N THR A 291 -9.62 -8.14 6.91
CA THR A 291 -10.71 -9.06 7.26
C THR A 291 -12.09 -8.40 7.18
N ASN A 292 -12.22 -7.16 7.65
CA ASN A 292 -13.42 -6.34 7.47
C ASN A 292 -13.24 -5.35 6.31
N GLN A 293 -13.36 -5.87 5.08
CA GLN A 293 -13.17 -5.11 3.84
C GLN A 293 -14.13 -3.93 3.72
N PHE A 294 -15.41 -4.09 4.08
CA PHE A 294 -16.40 -3.03 3.94
C PHE A 294 -16.05 -1.79 4.76
N LEU A 295 -15.70 -1.98 6.05
CA LEU A 295 -15.35 -0.88 6.93
C LEU A 295 -14.07 -0.19 6.48
N THR A 296 -13.04 -0.96 6.17
CA THR A 296 -11.71 -0.44 5.80
C THR A 296 -11.73 0.29 4.47
N ILE A 297 -12.38 -0.27 3.44
CA ILE A 297 -12.60 0.40 2.14
C ILE A 297 -13.41 1.69 2.33
N SER A 298 -14.44 1.66 3.18
CA SER A 298 -15.24 2.87 3.47
C SER A 298 -14.40 3.96 4.12
N MET A 299 -13.54 3.62 5.08
CA MET A 299 -12.64 4.58 5.74
C MET A 299 -11.61 5.15 4.77
N ASP A 300 -11.02 4.33 3.91
CA ASP A 300 -10.06 4.79 2.89
C ASP A 300 -10.75 5.68 1.85
N PHE A 301 -11.93 5.30 1.36
CA PHE A 301 -12.74 6.13 0.47
C PHE A 301 -13.09 7.49 1.09
N LEU A 302 -13.54 7.51 2.34
CA LEU A 302 -13.86 8.75 3.06
C LEU A 302 -12.61 9.62 3.25
N HIS A 303 -11.46 9.03 3.53
CA HIS A 303 -10.18 9.73 3.62
C HIS A 303 -9.82 10.41 2.28
N LEU A 304 -9.87 9.64 1.18
CA LEU A 304 -9.58 10.13 -0.17
C LEU A 304 -10.55 11.22 -0.61
N LEU A 305 -11.85 11.06 -0.32
CA LEU A 305 -12.88 12.05 -0.63
C LEU A 305 -12.67 13.34 0.15
N ALA A 306 -12.38 13.25 1.46
CA ALA A 306 -12.13 14.41 2.29
C ALA A 306 -10.88 15.20 1.85
N ALA A 307 -9.79 14.48 1.57
CA ALA A 307 -8.56 15.07 1.03
C ALA A 307 -8.80 15.76 -0.32
N SER A 308 -9.56 15.10 -1.20
CA SER A 308 -9.92 15.62 -2.52
C SER A 308 -10.71 16.92 -2.42
N ILE A 309 -11.74 16.94 -1.56
CA ILE A 309 -12.56 18.14 -1.34
C ILE A 309 -11.72 19.29 -0.78
N TRP A 310 -10.82 19.02 0.18
CA TRP A 310 -10.00 20.06 0.78
C TRP A 310 -9.00 20.64 -0.22
N ILE A 311 -8.16 19.80 -0.84
CA ILE A 311 -7.13 20.26 -1.79
C ILE A 311 -7.77 20.95 -2.99
N GLY A 312 -8.82 20.37 -3.59
CA GLY A 312 -9.49 21.00 -4.73
C GLY A 312 -10.20 22.31 -4.36
N SER A 313 -10.71 22.44 -3.12
CA SER A 313 -11.24 23.73 -2.64
C SER A 313 -10.14 24.78 -2.46
N LEU A 314 -8.96 24.40 -1.98
CA LEU A 314 -7.80 25.30 -1.90
C LEU A 314 -7.36 25.78 -3.29
N ILE A 315 -7.35 24.89 -4.29
CA ILE A 315 -7.12 25.27 -5.69
C ILE A 315 -8.19 26.27 -6.17
N GLY A 316 -9.46 26.04 -5.82
CA GLY A 316 -10.55 26.98 -6.10
C GLY A 316 -10.32 28.36 -5.46
N PHE A 317 -9.91 28.39 -4.19
CA PHE A 317 -9.59 29.62 -3.48
C PHE A 317 -8.41 30.36 -4.10
N THR A 318 -7.31 29.67 -4.42
CA THR A 318 -6.11 30.29 -4.99
C THR A 318 -6.37 30.80 -6.40
N ALA A 319 -7.13 30.07 -7.22
CA ALA A 319 -7.49 30.49 -8.58
C ALA A 319 -8.37 31.75 -8.61
N LEU A 320 -9.19 31.98 -7.57
CA LEU A 320 -10.03 33.17 -7.47
C LEU A 320 -9.36 34.35 -6.74
N LEU A 321 -8.17 34.17 -6.15
CA LEU A 321 -7.42 35.26 -5.50
C LEU A 321 -7.26 36.52 -6.38
N PRO A 322 -6.93 36.43 -7.69
CA PRO A 322 -6.72 37.61 -8.54
C PRO A 322 -8.00 38.45 -8.77
N LEU A 323 -9.18 37.90 -8.47
CA LEU A 323 -10.46 38.62 -8.61
C LEU A 323 -10.75 39.55 -7.43
N ARG A 324 -9.94 39.47 -6.36
CA ARG A 324 -10.09 40.24 -5.12
C ARG A 324 -9.56 41.69 -5.26
N LYS A 325 -10.11 42.47 -6.19
CA LYS A 325 -9.63 43.82 -6.52
C LYS A 325 -10.39 44.93 -5.80
N SER A 326 -11.71 44.81 -5.67
CA SER A 326 -12.59 45.79 -5.02
C SER A 326 -12.90 45.43 -3.57
N ALA A 327 -13.41 46.39 -2.79
CA ALA A 327 -13.86 46.12 -1.42
C ALA A 327 -15.00 45.08 -1.36
N GLU A 328 -15.92 45.12 -2.33
CA GLU A 328 -17.03 44.17 -2.46
C GLU A 328 -16.53 42.74 -2.76
N THR A 329 -15.67 42.57 -3.76
CA THR A 329 -15.09 41.26 -4.11
C THR A 329 -14.21 40.68 -3.00
N LYS A 330 -13.57 41.55 -2.19
CA LYS A 330 -12.89 41.15 -0.94
C LYS A 330 -13.86 40.58 0.08
N GLN A 331 -14.97 41.27 0.34
CA GLN A 331 -15.97 40.80 1.30
C GLN A 331 -16.60 39.48 0.88
N ASP A 332 -16.94 39.33 -0.39
CA ASP A 332 -17.48 38.07 -0.91
C ASP A 332 -16.45 36.94 -0.78
N TYR A 333 -15.17 37.19 -1.06
CA TYR A 333 -14.09 36.19 -0.87
C TYR A 333 -13.96 35.76 0.59
N LEU A 334 -14.02 36.69 1.53
CA LEU A 334 -14.03 36.38 2.97
C LEU A 334 -15.28 35.59 3.38
N GLN A 335 -16.43 35.86 2.75
CA GLN A 335 -17.66 35.09 2.98
C GLN A 335 -17.51 33.64 2.47
N MET A 336 -16.85 33.43 1.32
CA MET A 336 -16.51 32.09 0.83
C MET A 336 -15.63 31.33 1.82
N LEU A 337 -14.58 31.98 2.34
CA LEU A 337 -13.69 31.39 3.34
C LEU A 337 -14.45 31.01 4.62
N LYS A 338 -15.34 31.88 5.12
CA LYS A 338 -16.18 31.57 6.29
C LYS A 338 -17.11 30.38 6.05
N ARG A 339 -17.68 30.28 4.84
CA ARG A 339 -18.56 29.17 4.47
C ARG A 339 -17.78 27.85 4.38
N PHE A 340 -16.62 27.88 3.74
CA PHE A 340 -15.76 26.71 3.65
C PHE A 340 -15.21 26.30 5.01
N SER A 341 -14.90 27.24 5.90
CA SER A 341 -14.34 26.93 7.23
C SER A 341 -15.18 25.93 8.04
N LYS A 342 -16.52 25.99 7.95
CA LYS A 342 -17.40 24.98 8.57
C LYS A 342 -17.16 23.58 8.01
N TRP A 343 -17.04 23.49 6.69
CA TRP A 343 -16.70 22.24 6.00
C TRP A 343 -15.26 21.81 6.28
N GLY A 344 -14.32 22.74 6.35
CA GLY A 344 -12.93 22.49 6.69
C GLY A 344 -12.81 21.77 8.04
N ILE A 345 -13.55 22.19 9.07
CA ILE A 345 -13.58 21.50 10.37
C ILE A 345 -14.07 20.06 10.22
N ILE A 346 -15.16 19.83 9.48
CA ILE A 346 -15.70 18.48 9.23
C ILE A 346 -14.66 17.61 8.49
N LEU A 347 -14.03 18.16 7.45
CA LEU A 347 -13.00 17.47 6.66
C LEU A 347 -11.77 17.13 7.50
N VAL A 348 -11.33 18.04 8.37
CA VAL A 348 -10.22 17.82 9.31
C VAL A 348 -10.55 16.69 10.28
N ILE A 349 -11.73 16.70 10.89
CA ILE A 349 -12.18 15.64 11.81
C ILE A 349 -12.21 14.30 11.06
N LEU A 350 -12.79 14.28 9.86
CA LEU A 350 -12.89 13.07 9.06
C LEU A 350 -11.52 12.52 8.66
N LEU A 351 -10.60 13.38 8.20
CA LEU A 351 -9.23 12.99 7.85
C LEU A 351 -8.43 12.50 9.04
N THR A 352 -8.58 13.15 10.20
CA THR A 352 -7.91 12.75 11.43
C THR A 352 -8.41 11.39 11.89
N PHE A 353 -9.73 11.21 11.94
CA PHE A 353 -10.35 9.96 12.37
C PHE A 353 -9.99 8.79 11.44
N THR A 354 -10.16 8.96 10.13
CA THR A 354 -9.80 7.92 9.14
C THR A 354 -8.30 7.65 9.09
N GLY A 355 -7.45 8.68 9.27
CA GLY A 355 -5.99 8.54 9.33
C GLY A 355 -5.51 7.81 10.58
N VAL A 356 -6.09 8.10 11.75
CA VAL A 356 -5.81 7.37 13.00
C VAL A 356 -6.27 5.92 12.87
N PHE A 357 -7.47 5.68 12.32
CA PHE A 357 -7.97 4.33 12.05
C PHE A 357 -6.99 3.53 11.17
N ALA A 358 -6.53 4.10 10.04
CA ALA A 358 -5.56 3.44 9.18
C ALA A 358 -4.20 3.21 9.88
N SER A 359 -3.76 4.16 10.72
CA SER A 359 -2.48 4.02 11.45
C SER A 359 -2.53 2.88 12.46
N LEU A 360 -3.65 2.70 13.18
CA LEU A 360 -3.86 1.59 14.11
C LEU A 360 -3.93 0.24 13.40
N LEU A 361 -4.37 0.22 12.14
CA LEU A 361 -4.47 -0.99 11.35
C LEU A 361 -3.13 -1.43 10.74
N TYR A 362 -2.29 -0.46 10.35
CA TYR A 362 -1.07 -0.74 9.56
C TYR A 362 0.23 -0.60 10.35
N ILE A 363 0.22 -0.05 11.57
CA ILE A 363 1.39 0.06 12.45
C ILE A 363 1.15 -0.76 13.72
N PRO A 364 1.87 -1.88 13.91
CA PRO A 364 1.68 -2.73 15.07
C PRO A 364 2.20 -2.07 16.37
N ASN A 365 3.31 -1.34 16.30
CA ASN A 365 3.95 -0.75 17.48
C ASN A 365 4.78 0.51 17.14
N LEU A 366 5.20 1.23 18.17
CA LEU A 366 5.96 2.49 18.03
C LEU A 366 7.34 2.28 17.37
N SER A 367 7.97 1.12 17.58
CA SER A 367 9.25 0.80 16.94
C SER A 367 9.08 0.74 15.42
N SER A 368 8.03 0.08 14.94
CA SER A 368 7.73 -0.02 13.52
C SER A 368 7.42 1.34 12.88
N LEU A 369 6.89 2.32 13.64
CA LEU A 369 6.71 3.69 13.13
C LEU A 369 8.05 4.37 12.78
N VAL A 370 9.11 4.12 13.55
CA VAL A 370 10.40 4.81 13.39
C VAL A 370 11.39 4.02 12.54
N GLN A 371 11.35 2.69 12.60
CA GLN A 371 12.33 1.84 11.92
C GLN A 371 11.94 1.55 10.46
N THR A 372 10.65 1.37 10.17
CA THR A 372 10.16 0.97 8.85
C THR A 372 10.10 2.14 7.87
N ASN A 373 10.20 1.84 6.57
CA ASN A 373 10.04 2.87 5.52
C ASN A 373 8.61 3.41 5.50
N TYR A 374 7.61 2.55 5.68
CA TYR A 374 6.20 2.93 5.76
C TYR A 374 5.97 3.92 6.92
N GLY A 375 6.46 3.58 8.11
CA GLY A 375 6.34 4.41 9.31
C GLY A 375 6.99 5.79 9.14
N LYS A 376 8.20 5.86 8.56
CA LYS A 376 8.89 7.12 8.28
C LYS A 376 8.11 8.03 7.33
N VAL A 377 7.56 7.48 6.24
CA VAL A 377 6.75 8.25 5.28
C VAL A 377 5.45 8.73 5.93
N LEU A 378 4.79 7.88 6.72
CA LEU A 378 3.59 8.24 7.46
C LEU A 378 3.87 9.34 8.50
N ALA A 379 4.98 9.25 9.25
CA ALA A 379 5.39 10.29 10.19
C ALA A 379 5.61 11.63 9.47
N GLY A 380 6.26 11.64 8.31
CA GLY A 380 6.39 12.82 7.46
C GLY A 380 5.04 13.41 7.04
N LYS A 381 4.10 12.54 6.63
CA LYS A 381 2.72 12.94 6.27
C LYS A 381 1.96 13.55 7.47
N VAL A 382 2.11 12.99 8.67
CA VAL A 382 1.50 13.51 9.90
C VAL A 382 2.09 14.88 10.28
N ILE A 383 3.42 15.04 10.23
CA ILE A 383 4.08 16.33 10.50
C ILE A 383 3.58 17.41 9.54
N LEU A 384 3.56 17.12 8.23
CA LEU A 384 3.03 18.04 7.22
C LEU A 384 1.55 18.36 7.44
N PHE A 385 0.74 17.37 7.83
CA PHE A 385 -0.66 17.58 8.16
C PHE A 385 -0.83 18.51 9.36
N LEU A 386 -0.05 18.33 10.43
CA LEU A 386 -0.06 19.22 11.60
C LEU A 386 0.37 20.65 11.25
N LEU A 387 1.37 20.82 10.38
CA LEU A 387 1.77 22.13 9.86
C LEU A 387 0.64 22.78 9.05
N MET A 388 -0.05 22.00 8.20
CA MET A 388 -1.21 22.47 7.45
C MET A 388 -2.37 22.89 8.37
N LEU A 389 -2.62 22.14 9.45
CA LEU A 389 -3.61 22.50 10.48
C LEU A 389 -3.24 23.79 11.22
N MET A 390 -1.96 23.99 11.52
CA MET A 390 -1.48 25.22 12.15
C MET A 390 -1.74 26.44 11.25
N LEU A 391 -1.41 26.34 9.95
CA LEU A 391 -1.70 27.39 8.96
C LEU A 391 -3.21 27.64 8.84
N ALA A 392 -4.01 26.59 8.71
CA ALA A 392 -5.46 26.68 8.61
C ALA A 392 -6.08 27.31 9.87
N GLY A 393 -5.56 26.97 11.06
CA GLY A 393 -5.97 27.54 12.34
C GLY A 393 -5.64 29.03 12.46
N VAL A 394 -4.44 29.44 12.04
CA VAL A 394 -4.05 30.86 11.96
C VAL A 394 -4.97 31.62 11.00
N ASN A 395 -5.24 31.05 9.82
CA ASN A 395 -6.18 31.62 8.85
C ASN A 395 -7.61 31.74 9.40
N PHE A 396 -8.07 30.74 10.14
CA PHE A 396 -9.39 30.76 10.78
C PHE A 396 -9.51 31.89 11.82
N MET A 397 -8.50 32.05 12.68
CA MET A 397 -8.46 33.14 13.67
C MET A 397 -8.36 34.51 13.02
N ASN A 398 -7.51 34.67 12.00
CA ASN A 398 -7.36 35.92 11.26
C ASN A 398 -8.64 36.29 10.49
N GLY A 399 -9.33 35.29 9.91
CA GLY A 399 -10.63 35.45 9.27
C GLY A 399 -11.73 35.90 10.24
N LYS A 400 -11.74 35.40 11.48
CA LYS A 400 -12.62 35.92 12.55
C LYS A 400 -12.31 37.38 12.90
N ARG A 401 -11.02 37.73 12.98
CA ARG A 401 -10.53 39.09 13.30
C ARG A 401 -10.54 40.06 12.11
N LYS A 402 -11.09 39.67 10.95
CA LYS A 402 -11.09 40.43 9.68
C LYS A 402 -9.69 40.93 9.25
N LYS A 403 -8.61 40.24 9.64
CA LYS A 403 -7.24 40.60 9.24
C LYS A 403 -6.90 39.91 7.92
N GLU A 404 -6.58 40.68 6.88
CA GLU A 404 -6.20 40.16 5.55
C GLU A 404 -4.70 39.83 5.42
N ARG A 405 -3.88 40.26 6.39
CA ARG A 405 -2.42 40.18 6.30
C ARG A 405 -1.95 38.72 6.28
N GLY A 406 -1.23 38.33 5.23
CA GLY A 406 -0.66 36.98 5.08
C GLY A 406 -1.59 35.91 4.51
N LEU A 407 -2.87 36.21 4.23
CA LEU A 407 -3.85 35.22 3.74
C LEU A 407 -3.38 34.51 2.45
N THR A 408 -2.85 35.27 1.50
CA THR A 408 -2.36 34.72 0.23
C THR A 408 -1.20 33.75 0.44
N ALA A 409 -0.21 34.15 1.26
CA ALA A 409 0.94 33.31 1.56
C ALA A 409 0.51 32.03 2.30
N SER A 410 -0.43 32.12 3.23
CA SER A 410 -0.94 30.96 3.96
C SER A 410 -1.73 30.00 3.06
N LEU A 411 -2.59 30.50 2.16
CA LEU A 411 -3.33 29.64 1.22
C LEU A 411 -2.39 28.91 0.25
N TRP A 412 -1.38 29.60 -0.27
CA TRP A 412 -0.36 28.96 -1.10
C TRP A 412 0.47 27.96 -0.29
N GLY A 413 0.84 28.28 0.96
CA GLY A 413 1.53 27.37 1.87
C GLY A 413 0.72 26.10 2.15
N GLU A 414 -0.56 26.23 2.50
CA GLU A 414 -1.47 25.11 2.70
C GLU A 414 -1.61 24.25 1.43
N LEU A 415 -1.76 24.88 0.26
CA LEU A 415 -1.85 24.15 -1.01
C LEU A 415 -0.56 23.40 -1.33
N SER A 416 0.61 24.05 -1.20
CA SER A 416 1.92 23.42 -1.43
C SER A 416 2.14 22.22 -0.51
N ILE A 417 1.84 22.36 0.79
CA ILE A 417 1.92 21.25 1.74
C ILE A 417 0.95 20.13 1.34
N GLY A 418 -0.28 20.44 0.97
CA GLY A 418 -1.26 19.47 0.50
C GLY A 418 -0.79 18.69 -0.72
N VAL A 419 -0.15 19.36 -1.69
CA VAL A 419 0.43 18.71 -2.88
C VAL A 419 1.60 17.78 -2.51
N ILE A 420 2.45 18.17 -1.56
CA ILE A 420 3.54 17.30 -1.06
C ILE A 420 2.97 16.08 -0.33
N ILE A 421 1.92 16.26 0.49
CA ILE A 421 1.22 15.16 1.16
C ILE A 421 0.67 14.15 0.14
N LEU A 422 0.19 14.60 -1.04
CA LEU A 422 -0.23 13.69 -2.10
C LEU A 422 0.94 12.86 -2.66
N ILE A 423 2.13 13.46 -2.83
CA ILE A 423 3.34 12.72 -3.25
C ILE A 423 3.68 11.65 -2.21
N LEU A 424 3.74 12.03 -0.92
CA LEU A 424 3.99 11.07 0.16
C LEU A 424 2.90 9.98 0.22
N SER A 425 1.66 10.32 -0.09
CA SER A 425 0.57 9.34 -0.14
C SER A 425 0.77 8.32 -1.26
N VAL A 426 1.29 8.71 -2.42
CA VAL A 426 1.67 7.76 -3.49
C VAL A 426 2.80 6.85 -3.04
N VAL A 427 3.83 7.40 -2.40
CA VAL A 427 4.94 6.56 -1.89
C VAL A 427 4.40 5.57 -0.86
N LEU A 428 3.62 6.04 0.10
CA LEU A 428 3.06 5.23 1.19
C LEU A 428 2.17 4.09 0.68
N THR A 429 1.33 4.32 -0.34
CA THR A 429 0.44 3.29 -0.89
C THR A 429 1.14 2.25 -1.75
N ASN A 430 2.45 2.42 -2.03
CA ASN A 430 3.26 1.47 -2.79
C ASN A 430 4.42 0.89 -1.95
N LEU A 431 4.48 1.23 -0.66
CA LEU A 431 5.35 0.56 0.29
C LEU A 431 4.57 -0.57 0.97
N PRO A 432 5.26 -1.67 1.35
CA PRO A 432 4.70 -2.64 2.28
C PRO A 432 4.27 -1.95 3.56
N THR A 433 3.15 -2.36 4.13
CA THR A 433 2.68 -1.80 5.41
C THR A 433 3.63 -2.19 6.54
N ALA A 434 3.61 -1.46 7.67
CA ALA A 434 4.42 -1.84 8.82
C ALA A 434 3.91 -3.11 9.52
N MET A 435 2.69 -3.58 9.23
CA MET A 435 2.24 -4.93 9.60
C MET A 435 2.92 -6.01 8.76
N GLN A 436 3.08 -5.76 7.45
CA GLN A 436 3.76 -6.69 6.54
C GLN A 436 5.28 -6.65 6.72
N SER A 437 5.83 -5.50 7.10
CA SER A 437 7.27 -5.28 7.30
C SER A 437 7.49 -4.56 8.62
N PRO A 438 7.39 -5.24 9.78
CA PRO A 438 7.47 -4.62 11.10
C PRO A 438 8.87 -4.07 11.42
N GLY A 439 9.88 -4.48 10.66
CA GLY A 439 11.27 -4.14 10.86
C GLY A 439 11.89 -4.92 12.03
N PRO A 440 13.17 -4.65 12.36
CA PRO A 440 13.91 -5.38 13.36
C PRO A 440 13.19 -5.43 14.71
N PHE A 441 13.12 -6.63 15.29
CA PHE A 441 12.59 -6.83 16.62
C PHE A 441 13.70 -6.65 17.66
N LYS A 442 13.40 -5.96 18.75
CA LYS A 442 14.27 -5.88 19.92
C LYS A 442 13.42 -5.64 21.17
N GLU A 443 13.54 -6.55 22.12
CA GLU A 443 12.88 -6.45 23.42
C GLU A 443 13.83 -6.92 24.52
N SER A 444 13.71 -6.32 25.70
CA SER A 444 14.49 -6.65 26.88
C SER A 444 13.54 -6.92 28.04
N ILE A 445 13.56 -8.15 28.55
CA ILE A 445 12.77 -8.60 29.69
C ILE A 445 13.70 -8.77 30.89
N VAL A 446 13.26 -8.31 32.06
CA VAL A 446 13.94 -8.59 33.33
C VAL A 446 13.30 -9.83 33.94
N VAL A 447 14.10 -10.86 34.13
CA VAL A 447 13.76 -12.19 34.66
C VAL A 447 14.44 -12.35 36.03
N ASP A 448 14.00 -13.33 36.81
CA ASP A 448 14.49 -13.76 38.12
C ASP A 448 15.78 -13.10 38.64
N GLN A 449 15.68 -12.51 39.84
CA GLN A 449 16.79 -11.85 40.54
C GLN A 449 17.40 -10.62 39.82
N GLY A 450 16.66 -10.05 38.85
CA GLY A 450 17.05 -8.82 38.16
C GLY A 450 17.94 -9.07 36.92
N ASN A 451 18.09 -10.32 36.50
CA ASN A 451 18.79 -10.65 35.27
C ASN A 451 17.99 -10.14 34.06
N GLN A 452 18.68 -9.57 33.08
CA GLN A 452 18.05 -9.02 31.88
C GLN A 452 18.38 -9.91 30.67
N VAL A 453 17.33 -10.42 30.03
CA VAL A 453 17.40 -11.15 28.76
C VAL A 453 16.92 -10.21 27.66
N THR A 454 17.76 -9.99 26.65
CA THR A 454 17.41 -9.18 25.47
C THR A 454 17.44 -10.05 24.24
N LEU A 455 16.30 -10.18 23.57
CA LEU A 455 16.20 -10.81 22.26
C LEU A 455 16.19 -9.73 21.17
N ARG A 456 17.02 -9.92 20.15
CA ARG A 456 17.01 -9.10 18.95
C ARG A 456 16.92 -10.01 17.72
N VAL A 457 15.99 -9.70 16.83
CA VAL A 457 15.80 -10.43 15.57
C VAL A 457 15.90 -9.47 14.40
N THR A 458 16.78 -9.74 13.44
CA THR A 458 17.00 -8.88 12.26
C THR A 458 17.09 -9.73 10.99
N PRO A 459 16.36 -9.38 9.91
CA PRO A 459 15.49 -8.21 9.76
C PRO A 459 14.03 -8.39 10.24
N ASN A 460 13.69 -9.54 10.85
CA ASN A 460 12.34 -9.92 11.30
C ASN A 460 11.35 -10.10 10.15
N ILE A 461 11.67 -11.07 9.29
CA ILE A 461 10.90 -11.43 8.08
C ILE A 461 10.70 -12.95 8.02
N ILE A 462 9.84 -13.43 7.13
CA ILE A 462 9.90 -14.83 6.71
C ILE A 462 11.25 -15.10 6.01
N GLY A 463 11.92 -16.17 6.43
CA GLY A 463 13.19 -16.64 5.88
C GLY A 463 14.36 -16.39 6.82
N GLU A 464 15.52 -16.07 6.24
CA GLU A 464 16.76 -15.98 6.99
C GLU A 464 16.78 -14.76 7.93
N ASN A 465 16.94 -15.02 9.24
CA ASN A 465 17.09 -14.01 10.26
C ASN A 465 18.34 -14.28 11.10
N LEU A 466 18.90 -13.22 11.67
CA LEU A 466 19.88 -13.28 12.76
C LEU A 466 19.12 -13.10 14.08
N PHE A 467 19.25 -14.08 14.96
CA PHE A 467 18.71 -14.07 16.31
C PHE A 467 19.87 -13.85 17.28
N GLU A 468 19.87 -12.71 17.97
CA GLU A 468 20.88 -12.36 18.98
C GLU A 468 20.23 -12.36 20.37
N VAL A 469 20.81 -13.08 21.31
CA VAL A 469 20.42 -13.04 22.73
C VAL A 469 21.54 -12.41 23.54
N THR A 470 21.22 -11.37 24.29
CA THR A 470 22.14 -10.73 25.25
C THR A 470 21.65 -10.96 26.67
N LEU A 471 22.54 -11.47 27.53
CA LEU A 471 22.29 -11.78 28.93
C LEU A 471 23.10 -10.86 29.83
N LYS A 472 22.43 -10.16 30.73
CA LYS A 472 23.06 -9.31 31.75
C LYS A 472 22.54 -9.63 33.13
N ASP A 473 23.39 -9.52 34.15
CA ASP A 473 22.99 -9.62 35.55
C ASP A 473 22.27 -8.34 36.03
N SER A 474 21.82 -8.35 37.28
CA SER A 474 21.19 -7.19 37.94
C SER A 474 22.08 -5.95 38.08
N GLN A 475 23.40 -6.08 37.88
CA GLN A 475 24.36 -4.99 37.84
C GLN A 475 24.66 -4.51 36.40
N GLY A 476 24.02 -5.12 35.39
CA GLY A 476 24.21 -4.82 33.98
C GLY A 476 25.47 -5.44 33.37
N LYS A 477 26.16 -6.35 34.06
CA LYS A 477 27.36 -7.05 33.56
C LYS A 477 26.96 -8.33 32.80
N PRO A 478 27.76 -8.78 31.82
CA PRO A 478 27.47 -10.01 31.09
C PRO A 478 27.52 -11.25 32.00
N ILE A 479 26.51 -12.13 31.90
CA ILE A 479 26.51 -13.44 32.57
C ILE A 479 27.48 -14.39 31.85
N LYS A 480 28.41 -15.00 32.60
CA LYS A 480 29.54 -15.78 32.03
C LYS A 480 29.35 -17.29 32.10
N ASP A 481 28.64 -17.77 33.11
CA ASP A 481 28.56 -19.20 33.46
C ASP A 481 27.39 -19.90 32.77
N ILE A 482 27.26 -19.73 31.46
CA ILE A 482 26.23 -20.39 30.65
C ILE A 482 26.77 -21.72 30.12
N GLU A 483 26.01 -22.79 30.33
CA GLU A 483 26.28 -24.13 29.82
C GLU A 483 25.56 -24.35 28.48
N GLN A 484 24.27 -24.00 28.42
CA GLN A 484 23.46 -24.14 27.21
C GLN A 484 22.51 -22.95 27.04
N LEU A 485 22.25 -22.58 25.78
CA LEU A 485 21.24 -21.59 25.43
C LEU A 485 20.56 -22.04 24.14
N HIS A 486 19.24 -22.22 24.21
CA HIS A 486 18.44 -22.54 23.03
C HIS A 486 17.21 -21.64 22.92
N LEU A 487 16.77 -21.45 21.69
CA LEU A 487 15.50 -20.80 21.36
C LEU A 487 14.53 -21.88 20.91
N THR A 488 13.29 -21.81 21.40
CA THR A 488 12.17 -22.60 20.89
C THR A 488 11.16 -21.69 20.23
N PHE A 489 10.85 -21.96 18.96
CA PHE A 489 9.92 -21.21 18.14
C PHE A 489 8.58 -21.93 18.10
N THR A 490 7.50 -21.20 18.41
CA THR A 490 6.13 -21.70 18.33
C THR A 490 5.26 -20.65 17.64
N MET A 491 4.56 -21.03 16.58
CA MET A 491 3.59 -20.15 15.92
C MET A 491 2.29 -20.11 16.73
N LEU A 492 1.76 -18.92 17.01
CA LEU A 492 0.60 -18.73 17.88
C LEU A 492 -0.73 -18.78 17.11
N ASP A 493 -0.72 -18.44 15.82
CA ASP A 493 -1.94 -18.36 15.01
C ASP A 493 -2.40 -19.73 14.45
N MET A 494 -1.49 -20.70 14.33
CA MET A 494 -1.76 -22.05 13.83
C MET A 494 -0.78 -23.05 14.43
N ASP A 495 -1.24 -24.26 14.75
CA ASP A 495 -0.38 -25.32 15.25
C ASP A 495 0.52 -25.86 14.14
N MET A 496 1.81 -25.52 14.22
CA MET A 496 2.88 -25.94 13.31
C MET A 496 3.93 -26.82 14.01
N GLY A 497 3.68 -27.20 15.27
CA GLY A 497 4.70 -27.80 16.13
C GLY A 497 5.70 -26.78 16.69
N LYS A 498 6.78 -27.29 17.28
CA LYS A 498 7.85 -26.50 17.90
C LYS A 498 9.17 -26.82 17.24
N GLU A 499 9.98 -25.80 16.99
CA GLU A 499 11.35 -25.93 16.52
C GLU A 499 12.30 -25.40 17.59
N THR A 500 13.36 -26.15 17.92
CA THR A 500 14.36 -25.73 18.90
C THR A 500 15.74 -25.64 18.25
N VAL A 501 16.45 -24.54 18.49
CA VAL A 501 17.80 -24.30 17.97
C VAL A 501 18.76 -23.87 19.08
N ASN A 502 19.99 -24.36 19.03
CA ASN A 502 21.06 -23.94 19.94
C ASN A 502 21.77 -22.69 19.40
N LEU A 503 22.14 -21.78 20.30
CA LEU A 503 22.88 -20.57 19.93
C LEU A 503 24.37 -20.71 20.16
N ASN A 504 25.14 -20.06 19.30
CA ASN A 504 26.59 -20.01 19.39
C ASN A 504 27.02 -18.83 20.27
N LYS A 505 27.98 -19.05 21.17
CA LYS A 505 28.59 -17.98 21.97
C LYS A 505 29.47 -17.11 21.07
N VAL A 506 29.16 -15.82 20.99
CA VAL A 506 29.96 -14.83 20.25
C VAL A 506 30.95 -14.14 21.17
N SER A 507 30.48 -13.75 22.36
CA SER A 507 31.28 -13.13 23.41
C SER A 507 30.58 -13.34 24.76
N GLU A 508 31.21 -12.92 25.86
CA GLU A 508 30.58 -13.05 27.19
C GLU A 508 29.21 -12.37 27.22
N GLY A 509 28.19 -13.12 27.64
CA GLY A 509 26.78 -12.71 27.68
C GLY A 509 26.14 -12.40 26.32
N LYS A 510 26.76 -12.74 25.18
CA LYS A 510 26.18 -12.56 23.85
C LYS A 510 26.24 -13.84 23.02
N TYR A 511 25.07 -14.26 22.55
CA TYR A 511 24.86 -15.49 21.78
C TYR A 511 24.11 -15.18 20.50
N GLU A 512 24.39 -15.90 19.43
CA GLU A 512 23.68 -15.72 18.17
C GLU A 512 23.47 -17.03 17.41
N VAL A 513 22.43 -17.05 16.61
CA VAL A 513 22.20 -18.06 15.57
C VAL A 513 21.60 -17.38 14.34
N LYS A 514 21.99 -17.87 13.18
CA LYS A 514 21.45 -17.43 11.90
C LYS A 514 20.73 -18.61 11.26
N GLY A 515 19.49 -18.41 10.86
CA GLY A 515 18.67 -19.50 10.33
C GLY A 515 17.28 -19.04 9.88
N LEU A 516 16.52 -19.98 9.33
CA LEU A 516 15.17 -19.77 8.79
C LEU A 516 14.10 -20.30 9.76
N HIS A 517 14.11 -19.79 10.99
CA HIS A 517 13.19 -20.27 12.03
C HIS A 517 11.80 -19.59 11.97
N PHE A 518 11.69 -18.50 11.21
CA PHE A 518 10.42 -17.86 10.90
C PHE A 518 9.99 -18.25 9.49
N ILE A 519 9.14 -19.27 9.41
CA ILE A 519 8.68 -19.88 8.15
C ILE A 519 7.34 -19.32 7.66
N MET A 520 6.65 -18.53 8.47
CA MET A 520 5.32 -17.99 8.17
C MET A 520 5.09 -16.65 8.87
N THR A 521 4.22 -15.83 8.29
CA THR A 521 3.76 -14.56 8.86
C THR A 521 2.90 -14.78 10.09
N GLY A 522 2.87 -13.81 11.00
CA GLY A 522 1.94 -13.80 12.13
C GLY A 522 2.65 -13.69 13.47
N ASP A 523 1.94 -14.05 14.52
CA ASP A 523 2.44 -13.96 15.89
C ASP A 523 3.21 -15.23 16.26
N TRP A 524 4.47 -15.05 16.68
CA TRP A 524 5.37 -16.10 17.11
C TRP A 524 5.73 -15.94 18.58
N ASN A 525 5.73 -17.04 19.32
CA ASN A 525 6.40 -17.14 20.59
C ASN A 525 7.83 -17.64 20.36
N VAL A 526 8.80 -16.88 20.87
CA VAL A 526 10.21 -17.27 20.94
C VAL A 526 10.56 -17.46 22.41
N HIS A 527 10.58 -18.71 22.83
CA HIS A 527 10.96 -19.10 24.17
C HIS A 527 12.49 -19.18 24.28
N VAL A 528 13.08 -18.43 25.20
CA VAL A 528 14.51 -18.44 25.51
C VAL A 528 14.71 -19.28 26.75
N HIS A 529 15.43 -20.38 26.61
CA HIS A 529 15.88 -21.19 27.72
C HIS A 529 17.40 -21.05 27.87
N VAL A 530 17.83 -20.65 29.06
CA VAL A 530 19.24 -20.54 29.43
C VAL A 530 19.50 -21.51 30.58
N LEU A 531 20.50 -22.38 30.42
CA LEU A 531 21.00 -23.24 31.49
C LEU A 531 22.39 -22.78 31.90
N THR A 532 22.55 -22.48 33.19
CA THR A 532 23.84 -22.12 33.78
C THR A 532 24.66 -23.36 34.14
N LYS A 533 25.97 -23.17 34.35
CA LYS A 533 26.87 -24.23 34.84
C LYS A 533 26.53 -24.71 36.25
N SER A 534 25.84 -23.88 37.04
CA SER A 534 25.28 -24.23 38.35
C SER A 534 23.94 -24.96 38.25
N LEU A 535 23.48 -25.29 37.04
CA LEU A 535 22.21 -25.96 36.77
C LEU A 535 20.96 -25.14 37.13
N GLU A 536 21.09 -23.82 37.25
CA GLU A 536 19.95 -22.90 37.34
C GLU A 536 19.47 -22.55 35.93
N SER A 537 18.15 -22.49 35.73
CA SER A 537 17.53 -22.08 34.47
C SER A 537 17.06 -20.63 34.53
N ILE A 538 17.15 -19.93 33.39
CA ILE A 538 16.54 -18.63 33.18
C ILE A 538 15.67 -18.77 31.92
N ASP A 539 14.37 -18.66 32.13
CA ASP A 539 13.35 -18.93 31.12
C ASP A 539 12.53 -17.67 30.86
N THR A 540 12.36 -17.30 29.60
CA THR A 540 11.48 -16.18 29.24
C THR A 540 10.93 -16.32 27.84
N ASP A 541 9.74 -15.76 27.64
CA ASP A 541 9.03 -15.78 26.37
C ASP A 541 9.03 -14.38 25.73
N PHE A 542 9.28 -14.33 24.43
CA PHE A 542 9.10 -13.12 23.62
C PHE A 542 7.97 -13.34 22.62
N SER A 543 7.06 -12.37 22.52
CA SER A 543 6.04 -12.35 21.47
C SER A 543 6.53 -11.50 20.31
N VAL A 544 6.75 -12.13 19.16
CA VAL A 544 7.33 -11.51 17.97
C VAL A 544 6.31 -11.57 16.83
N LEU A 545 5.83 -10.40 16.39
CA LEU A 545 5.07 -10.29 15.14
C LEU A 545 6.06 -10.36 13.96
N VAL A 546 5.91 -11.40 13.15
CA VAL A 546 6.74 -11.65 11.97
C VAL A 546 6.03 -11.16 10.71
N GLY A 547 6.74 -10.30 10.00
CA GLY A 547 6.28 -9.76 8.73
C GLY A 547 6.52 -10.68 7.55
N SER A 548 5.75 -10.41 6.51
CA SER A 548 5.72 -11.09 5.25
C SER A 548 6.70 -10.55 4.20
N GLN A 549 7.07 -9.27 4.35
CA GLN A 549 8.25 -8.52 3.87
C GLN A 549 7.98 -7.04 3.70
#